data_AF-A0A4R4S262-F1
#
_entry.id   AF-A0A4R4S262-F1
#
_cell.length_a   1.000
_cell.length_b   1.000
_cell.length_c   1.000
_cell.angle_alpha   90.00
_cell.angle_beta   90.00
_cell.angle_gamma   90.00
#
_symmetry.space_group_name_H-M   'P 1'
#
loop_
_entity.id
_entity.type
_entity.pdbx_description
1 polymer ?
#
loop_
_entity_poly.entity_id
_entity_poly.type
_entity_poly.pdbx_seq_one_letter_code
_entity_poly.pdbx_strand_id
1 'polypeptide(L)'
;MTVSVELEPVDLLRTRQHVTWSGALDRMYTVEARRDGFRHFYEGPDAWGNAIAFGRANYLSLHFGDVWKAKGREFMIDAEPGMKAGETLAVVYELFEGNVLACVLHGVLTWEAA
;
A
#
# COMPACT_ATOMS: atom_id res chain seq x y z
N MET A 1 -13.94 -9.86 1.14
CA MET A 1 -12.96 -8.98 0.49
C MET A 1 -11.69 -9.08 1.30
N THR A 2 -10.57 -9.37 0.66
CA THR A 2 -9.30 -9.62 1.34
C THR A 2 -8.18 -8.94 0.58
N VAL A 3 -7.23 -8.35 1.32
CA VAL A 3 -5.99 -7.79 0.79
C VAL A 3 -4.85 -8.48 1.52
N SER A 4 -3.93 -9.09 0.78
CA SER A 4 -2.66 -9.58 1.34
C SER A 4 -1.50 -8.86 0.69
N VAL A 5 -0.47 -8.58 1.49
CA VAL A 5 0.78 -7.95 1.04
C VAL A 5 1.91 -8.80 1.57
N GLU A 6 2.53 -9.59 0.70
CA GLU A 6 3.71 -10.38 1.04
C GLU A 6 4.95 -9.54 0.78
N LEU A 7 5.89 -9.57 1.72
CA LEU A 7 7.10 -8.73 1.69
C LEU A 7 8.35 -9.61 1.53
N GLU A 8 9.06 -9.42 0.42
CA GLU A 8 10.38 -10.02 0.17
C GLU A 8 11.47 -8.93 0.26
N PRO A 9 12.35 -8.94 1.27
CA PRO A 9 13.46 -8.00 1.35
C PRO A 9 14.42 -8.18 0.16
N VAL A 10 14.73 -7.11 -0.57
CA VAL A 10 15.66 -7.13 -1.71
C VAL A 10 17.04 -6.63 -1.28
N ASP A 11 17.07 -5.48 -0.62
CA ASP A 11 18.27 -4.91 0.00
C ASP A 11 17.88 -4.01 1.19
N LEU A 12 18.83 -3.24 1.73
CA LEU A 12 18.60 -2.35 2.88
C LEU A 12 17.62 -1.20 2.60
N LEU A 13 17.31 -0.91 1.33
CA LEU A 13 16.49 0.21 0.88
C LEU A 13 15.21 -0.23 0.17
N ARG A 14 15.14 -1.48 -0.29
CA ARG A 14 14.08 -1.99 -1.14
C ARG A 14 13.46 -3.27 -0.61
N THR A 15 12.14 -3.32 -0.68
CA THR A 15 11.32 -4.49 -0.40
C THR A 15 10.43 -4.75 -1.61
N ARG A 16 10.43 -5.98 -2.12
CA ARG A 16 9.46 -6.41 -3.13
C ARG A 16 8.15 -6.76 -2.44
N GLN A 17 7.06 -6.19 -2.92
CA GLN A 17 5.72 -6.41 -2.39
C GLN A 17 4.92 -7.19 -3.42
N HIS A 18 4.41 -8.36 -3.04
CA HIS A 18 3.43 -9.09 -3.82
C HIS A 18 2.06 -8.87 -3.20
N VAL A 19 1.19 -8.16 -3.93
CA VAL A 19 -0.13 -7.79 -3.42
C VAL A 19 -1.19 -8.60 -4.13
N THR A 20 -2.04 -9.25 -3.34
CA THR A 20 -3.25 -9.91 -3.83
C THR A 20 -4.48 -9.24 -3.25
N TRP A 21 -5.42 -8.92 -4.12
CA TRP A 21 -6.68 -8.27 -3.80
C TRP A 21 -7.84 -9.11 -4.33
N SER A 22 -8.84 -9.35 -3.48
CA SER A 22 -10.08 -10.02 -3.87
C SER A 22 -11.32 -9.28 -3.38
N GLY A 23 -12.36 -9.21 -4.23
CA GLY A 23 -13.66 -8.63 -3.90
C GLY A 23 -13.99 -7.40 -4.74
N ALA A 24 -13.71 -6.19 -4.22
CA ALA A 24 -14.05 -4.95 -4.93
C ALA A 24 -13.19 -4.69 -6.17
N LEU A 25 -11.99 -5.26 -6.17
CA LEU A 25 -11.10 -5.35 -7.31
C LEU A 25 -10.39 -6.70 -7.18
N ASP A 26 -10.46 -7.53 -8.21
CA ASP A 26 -9.70 -8.78 -8.25
C ASP A 26 -8.37 -8.52 -8.97
N ARG A 27 -7.27 -8.51 -8.23
CA ARG A 27 -5.97 -8.09 -8.76
C ARG A 27 -4.80 -8.74 -8.04
N MET A 28 -3.78 -9.04 -8.82
CA MET A 28 -2.45 -9.39 -8.33
C MET A 28 -1.43 -8.47 -8.99
N TYR A 29 -0.51 -7.91 -8.22
CA TYR A 29 0.56 -7.07 -8.76
C TYR A 29 1.82 -7.15 -7.91
N THR A 30 2.97 -6.90 -8.54
CA THR A 30 4.26 -6.82 -7.85
C THR A 30 4.88 -5.44 -8.01
N VAL A 31 5.43 -4.89 -6.92
CA VAL A 31 6.18 -3.63 -6.92
C VAL A 31 7.45 -3.75 -6.08
N GLU A 32 8.53 -3.08 -6.51
CA GLU A 32 9.63 -2.76 -5.62
C GLU A 32 9.29 -1.47 -4.87
N ALA A 33 9.11 -1.58 -3.55
CA ALA A 33 8.86 -0.47 -2.67
C ALA A 33 10.17 0.01 -2.04
N ARG A 34 10.41 1.32 -2.08
CA ARG A 34 11.54 1.96 -1.40
C ARG A 34 11.12 3.21 -0.66
N ARG A 35 11.86 3.53 0.41
CA ARG A 35 11.62 4.72 1.23
C ARG A 35 12.84 5.64 1.19
N ASP A 36 12.59 6.94 1.04
CA ASP A 36 13.59 8.00 1.17
C ASP A 36 13.03 9.10 2.09
N GLY A 37 13.47 9.08 3.35
CA GLY A 37 12.94 9.92 4.41
C GLY A 37 11.44 9.68 4.62
N PHE A 38 10.62 10.67 4.29
CA PHE A 38 9.16 10.59 4.38
C PHE A 38 8.48 10.22 3.04
N ARG A 39 9.25 10.05 1.95
CA ARG A 39 8.72 9.65 0.65
C ARG A 39 8.80 8.15 0.49
N HIS A 40 7.78 7.56 -0.11
CA HIS A 40 7.78 6.18 -0.57
C HIS A 40 7.57 6.14 -2.07
N PHE A 41 8.19 5.16 -2.72
CA PHE A 41 8.10 4.93 -4.15
C PHE A 41 7.71 3.48 -4.37
N TYR A 42 6.80 3.25 -5.30
CA TYR A 42 6.39 1.93 -5.76
C TYR A 42 6.77 1.83 -7.23
N GLU A 43 7.69 0.93 -7.55
CA GLU A 43 8.36 0.85 -8.84
C GLU A 43 8.15 -0.56 -9.40
N GLY A 44 7.28 -0.71 -10.39
CA GLY A 44 6.97 -2.01 -10.99
C GLY A 44 6.26 -1.89 -12.34
N PRO A 45 6.31 -2.95 -13.16
CA PRO A 45 5.58 -2.99 -14.44
C PRO A 45 4.06 -3.16 -14.23
N ASP A 46 3.64 -3.82 -13.15
CA ASP A 46 2.22 -4.10 -12.87
C ASP A 46 1.51 -2.93 -12.17
N ALA A 47 2.28 -2.20 -11.35
CA ALA A 47 1.82 -1.02 -10.64
C ALA A 47 2.98 -0.07 -10.36
N TRP A 48 2.70 1.24 -10.31
CA TRP A 48 3.70 2.26 -9.98
C TRP A 48 3.07 3.45 -9.29
N GLY A 49 3.87 4.19 -8.53
CA GLY A 49 3.37 5.36 -7.85
C GLY A 49 4.28 5.81 -6.73
N ASN A 50 3.69 6.58 -5.82
CA ASN A 50 4.42 7.13 -4.70
C ASN A 50 3.50 7.37 -3.51
N ALA A 51 4.10 7.56 -2.35
CA ALA A 51 3.42 8.04 -1.16
C ALA A 51 4.24 9.07 -0.41
N ILE A 52 3.56 9.79 0.48
CA ILE A 52 4.15 10.73 1.41
C ILE A 52 3.66 10.43 2.83
N ALA A 53 4.58 10.34 3.77
CA ALA A 53 4.29 10.02 5.16
C ALA A 53 4.37 11.25 6.08
N PHE A 54 3.43 11.33 7.01
CA PHE A 54 3.39 12.33 8.08
C PHE A 54 3.17 11.61 9.41
N GLY A 55 4.27 11.36 10.13
CA GLY A 55 4.23 10.57 11.36
C GLY A 55 3.71 9.15 11.09
N ARG A 56 2.51 8.85 11.61
CA ARG A 56 1.86 7.54 11.46
C ARG A 56 0.97 7.42 10.22
N ALA A 57 0.75 8.52 9.51
CA ALA A 57 -0.10 8.56 8.32
C ALA A 57 0.75 8.40 7.05
N ASN A 58 0.29 7.60 6.10
CA ASN A 58 0.85 7.48 4.77
C ASN A 58 -0.22 7.77 3.71
N TYR A 59 0.11 8.63 2.75
CA TYR A 59 -0.80 9.05 1.68
C TYR A 59 -0.25 8.59 0.34
N LEU A 60 -0.83 7.55 -0.24
CA LEU A 60 -0.33 6.90 -1.44
C LEU A 60 -1.20 7.17 -2.67
N SER A 61 -0.58 7.11 -3.82
CA SER A 61 -1.23 7.13 -5.13
C SER A 61 -0.57 6.07 -5.99
N LEU A 62 -1.31 5.00 -6.30
CA LEU A 62 -0.85 3.87 -7.07
C LEU A 62 -1.62 3.78 -8.39
N HIS A 63 -0.88 3.74 -9.49
CA HIS A 63 -1.37 3.43 -10.82
C HIS A 63 -1.15 1.95 -11.10
N PHE A 64 -2.03 1.37 -11.90
CA PHE A 64 -1.91 -0.02 -12.33
C PHE A 64 -1.68 -0.07 -13.84
N GLY A 65 -1.31 -1.25 -14.36
CA GLY A 65 -1.09 -1.48 -15.79
C GLY A 65 -2.31 -1.23 -16.70
N ASP A 66 -3.48 -0.95 -16.13
CA ASP A 66 -4.72 -0.64 -16.84
C ASP A 66 -5.31 0.72 -16.40
N VAL A 67 -6.59 0.96 -16.70
CA VAL A 67 -7.26 2.24 -16.43
C VAL A 67 -7.44 2.54 -14.94
N TRP A 68 -7.18 1.57 -14.06
CA TRP A 68 -7.45 1.72 -12.65
C TRP A 68 -6.35 2.50 -11.93
N LYS A 69 -6.76 3.21 -10.89
CA LYS A 69 -5.88 3.90 -9.95
C LYS A 69 -6.42 3.77 -8.53
N ALA A 70 -5.54 3.56 -7.56
CA ALA A 70 -5.85 3.65 -6.14
C ALA A 70 -5.24 4.92 -5.53
N LYS A 71 -6.01 5.62 -4.71
CA LYS A 71 -5.48 6.64 -3.79
C LYS A 71 -5.77 6.21 -2.37
N GLY A 72 -4.75 6.21 -1.53
CA GLY A 72 -4.85 5.64 -0.21
C GLY A 72 -4.49 6.59 0.91
N ARG A 73 -5.10 6.32 2.06
CA ARG A 73 -4.73 6.84 3.36
C ARG A 73 -4.58 5.67 4.30
N GLU A 74 -3.38 5.53 4.84
CA GLU A 74 -3.04 4.44 5.74
C GLU A 74 -2.56 5.03 7.06
N PHE A 75 -3.01 4.46 8.17
CA PHE A 75 -2.67 4.94 9.51
C PHE A 75 -2.19 3.77 10.36
N MET A 76 -0.94 3.83 10.80
CA MET A 76 -0.40 2.87 11.76
C MET A 76 -0.95 3.21 13.15
N ILE A 77 -1.83 2.36 13.69
CA ILE A 77 -2.59 2.70 14.91
C ILE A 77 -1.89 2.29 16.20
N ASP A 78 -1.03 1.29 16.14
CA ASP A 78 -0.36 0.65 17.28
C ASP A 78 1.16 0.92 17.32
N ALA A 79 1.66 1.85 16.51
CA ALA A 79 3.05 2.30 16.62
C ALA A 79 3.31 2.92 18.00
N GLU A 80 4.45 2.58 18.61
CA GLU A 80 4.91 3.13 19.88
C GLU A 80 6.20 3.96 19.68
N PRO A 81 6.46 4.96 20.53
CA PRO A 81 7.76 5.62 20.55
C PRO A 81 8.92 4.63 20.71
N GLY A 82 10.06 4.90 20.08
CA GLY A 82 11.27 4.07 20.22
C GLY A 82 11.49 3.02 19.13
N MET A 83 11.28 3.38 17.86
CA MET A 83 11.53 2.54 16.66
C MET A 83 10.61 1.32 16.47
N LYS A 84 9.53 1.19 17.25
CA LYS A 84 8.52 0.14 17.03
C LYS A 84 7.59 0.52 15.87
N ALA A 85 7.55 -0.31 14.83
CA ALA A 85 6.83 -0.02 13.59
C ALA A 85 5.30 -0.15 13.70
N GLY A 86 4.77 -0.91 14.66
CA GLY A 86 3.35 -1.28 14.71
C GLY A 86 3.03 -2.45 13.76
N GLU A 87 1.90 -3.11 13.97
CA GLU A 87 1.44 -4.29 13.23
C GLU A 87 0.01 -4.12 12.69
N THR A 88 -0.64 -3.00 13.01
CA THR A 88 -2.04 -2.75 12.66
C THR A 88 -2.18 -1.47 11.85
N LEU A 89 -2.65 -1.63 10.60
CA LEU A 89 -2.82 -0.53 9.66
C LEU A 89 -4.31 -0.30 9.37
N ALA A 90 -4.85 0.83 9.78
CA ALA A 90 -6.16 1.27 9.33
C ALA A 90 -6.05 1.92 7.95
N VAL A 91 -6.87 1.48 7.00
CA VAL A 91 -6.74 1.88 5.59
C VAL A 91 -8.04 2.42 5.03
N VAL A 92 -7.92 3.40 4.14
CA VAL A 92 -8.98 3.86 3.24
C VAL A 92 -8.39 3.99 1.84
N TYR A 93 -8.95 3.27 0.87
CA TYR A 93 -8.54 3.30 -0.53
C TYR A 93 -9.70 3.75 -1.41
N GLU A 94 -9.50 4.85 -2.12
CA GLU A 94 -10.37 5.31 -3.19
C GLU A 94 -9.92 4.67 -4.50
N LEU A 95 -10.81 3.90 -5.14
CA LEU A 95 -10.55 3.27 -6.43
C LEU A 95 -11.20 4.06 -7.56
N PHE A 96 -10.39 4.40 -8.56
CA PHE A 96 -10.81 5.14 -9.74
C PHE A 96 -10.67 4.26 -10.98
N GLU A 97 -11.70 4.23 -11.82
CA GLU A 97 -11.64 3.73 -13.18
C GLU A 97 -11.49 4.94 -14.12
N GLY A 98 -10.28 5.12 -14.66
CA GLY A 98 -9.90 6.38 -15.29
C GLY A 98 -9.97 7.53 -14.28
N ASN A 99 -10.88 8.48 -14.50
CA ASN A 99 -11.09 9.64 -13.61
C ASN A 99 -12.41 9.56 -12.82
N VAL A 100 -13.12 8.44 -12.86
CA VAL A 100 -14.38 8.26 -12.14
C VAL A 100 -14.11 7.46 -10.87
N LEU A 101 -14.54 7.98 -9.71
CA LEU A 101 -14.49 7.24 -8.45
C LEU A 101 -15.50 6.09 -8.52
N ALA A 102 -15.01 4.85 -8.54
CA ALA A 102 -15.83 3.66 -8.64
C ALA A 102 -16.27 3.16 -7.26
N CYS A 103 -15.35 3.13 -6.29
CA CYS A 103 -15.67 2.74 -4.92
C CYS A 103 -14.64 3.26 -3.90
N VAL A 104 -15.02 3.18 -2.63
CA VAL A 104 -14.14 3.45 -1.48
C VAL A 104 -14.10 2.21 -0.61
N LEU A 105 -12.89 1.76 -0.32
CA LEU A 105 -12.60 0.59 0.49
C LEU A 105 -12.02 1.06 1.81
N HIS A 106 -12.46 0.48 2.91
CA HIS A 106 -11.90 0.79 4.21
C HIS A 106 -11.83 -0.47 5.07
N GLY A 107 -10.86 -0.51 5.98
CA GLY A 107 -10.68 -1.67 6.83
C GLY A 107 -9.40 -1.59 7.65
N VAL A 108 -9.02 -2.75 8.18
CA VAL A 108 -7.80 -2.92 8.97
C VAL A 108 -6.99 -4.03 8.32
N LEU A 109 -5.71 -3.77 8.08
CA LEU A 109 -4.72 -4.78 7.73
C LEU A 109 -3.94 -5.13 8.98
N THR A 110 -3.78 -6.42 9.25
CA THR A 110 -3.03 -6.97 10.37
C THR A 110 -1.81 -7.70 9.86
N TRP A 111 -0.68 -7.56 10.56
CA TRP A 111 0.51 -8.34 10.29
C TRP A 111 0.29 -9.81 10.66
N GLU A 112 0.73 -10.71 9.78
CA GLU A 112 0.80 -12.15 10.03
C GLU A 112 2.25 -12.60 9.83
N ALA A 113 2.84 -13.21 10.87
CA ALA A 113 4.15 -13.80 10.74
C ALA A 113 4.09 -15.03 9.82
N ALA A 114 5.10 -15.19 8.98
CA ALA A 114 5.27 -16.34 8.09
C ALA A 114 5.63 -17.63 8.86
#